data_AF-A0A920QFH2-F1
#
_entry.id   AF-A0A920QFH2-F1
#
_cell.length_a   1.000
_cell.length_b   1.000
_cell.length_c   1.000
_cell.angle_alpha   90.00
_cell.angle_beta   90.00
_cell.angle_gamma   90.00
#
_symmetry.space_group_name_H-M   'P 1'
#
loop_
_entity.id
_entity.type
_entity.pdbx_description
1 polymer ?
#
loop_
_entity_poly.entity_id
_entity_poly.type
_entity_poly.pdbx_seq_one_letter_code
_entity_poly.pdbx_strand_id
1 'polypeptide(L)'
;MNFLEQTYCGSIGVEYKFMRTIEIIEWLEQKMESCRNTPNFSREEKIDFLKKTNEAVAFENFLHTKFVGKKRFSLEGGESIIPALDTVVSLVRNWESKNL
;
A
#
# COMPACT_ATOMS: atom_id res chain seq x y z
N MET A 1 10.15 -5.33 -21.21
CA MET A 1 10.63 -4.77 -19.94
C MET A 1 11.63 -5.75 -19.34
N ASN A 2 12.85 -5.31 -19.05
CA ASN A 2 13.86 -6.19 -18.42
C ASN A 2 13.56 -6.32 -16.90
N PHE A 3 14.11 -7.33 -16.25
CA PHE A 3 13.93 -7.65 -14.83
C PHE A 3 14.11 -6.45 -13.89
N LEU A 4 15.19 -5.67 -14.05
CA LEU A 4 15.47 -4.50 -13.22
C LEU A 4 14.47 -3.36 -13.48
N GLU A 5 14.09 -3.15 -14.73
CA GLU A 5 13.13 -2.13 -15.14
C GLU A 5 11.75 -2.41 -14.54
N GLN A 6 11.31 -3.68 -14.54
CA GLN A 6 10.08 -4.10 -13.88
C GLN A 6 10.15 -3.91 -12.36
N THR A 7 11.30 -4.20 -11.75
CA THR A 7 11.46 -4.14 -10.29
C THR A 7 11.55 -2.71 -9.76
N TYR A 8 12.22 -1.81 -10.47
CA TYR A 8 12.63 -0.49 -9.93
C TYR A 8 12.04 0.72 -10.65
N CYS A 9 11.44 0.54 -11.84
CA CYS A 9 10.92 1.64 -12.66
C CYS A 9 9.40 1.57 -12.89
N GLY A 10 8.69 0.77 -12.08
CA GLY A 10 7.23 0.67 -12.10
C GLY A 10 6.55 1.75 -11.24
N SER A 11 5.38 1.42 -10.67
CA SER A 11 4.66 2.31 -9.76
C SER A 11 5.34 2.49 -8.39
N ILE A 12 6.39 1.70 -8.10
CA ILE A 12 7.13 1.71 -6.84
C ILE A 12 8.55 2.18 -7.13
N GLY A 13 8.88 3.40 -6.68
CA GLY A 13 10.25 3.90 -6.62
C GLY A 13 10.86 3.61 -5.26
N VAL A 14 12.11 3.15 -5.23
CA VAL A 14 12.78 2.73 -3.98
C VAL A 14 14.10 3.46 -3.80
N GLU A 15 14.30 3.99 -2.61
CA GLU A 15 15.50 4.72 -2.21
C GLU A 15 16.12 4.04 -0.98
N TYR A 16 17.22 3.32 -1.18
CA TYR A 16 17.85 2.56 -0.09
C TYR A 16 19.38 2.45 -0.22
N LYS A 17 19.96 2.73 -1.40
CA LYS A 17 21.41 2.60 -1.65
C LYS A 17 22.29 3.56 -0.85
N PHE A 18 21.71 4.54 -0.15
CA PHE A 18 22.43 5.41 0.79
C PHE A 18 22.71 4.75 2.14
N MET A 19 22.08 3.61 2.45
CA MET A 19 22.31 2.86 3.68
C MET A 19 23.73 2.28 3.70
N ARG A 20 24.30 2.08 4.91
CA ARG A 20 25.67 1.55 5.08
C ARG A 20 25.72 0.08 5.45
N THR A 21 24.61 -0.48 5.93
CA THR A 21 24.54 -1.87 6.38
C THR A 21 24.26 -2.78 5.20
N ILE A 22 25.25 -3.57 4.78
CA ILE A 22 25.16 -4.44 3.61
C ILE A 22 24.02 -5.46 3.74
N GLU A 23 23.86 -6.05 4.93
CA GLU A 23 22.83 -7.04 5.22
C GLU A 23 21.41 -6.49 4.97
N ILE A 24 21.18 -5.21 5.25
CA ILE A 24 19.88 -4.55 5.01
C ILE A 24 19.67 -4.32 3.50
N ILE A 25 20.73 -3.91 2.79
CA ILE A 25 20.69 -3.69 1.34
C ILE A 25 20.35 -5.00 0.64
N GLU A 26 21.07 -6.08 0.96
CA GLU A 26 20.86 -7.41 0.38
C GLU A 26 19.46 -7.95 0.71
N TRP A 27 18.99 -7.76 1.95
CA TRP A 27 17.64 -8.16 2.34
C TRP A 27 16.55 -7.42 1.56
N LEU A 28 16.71 -6.10 1.37
CA LEU A 28 15.79 -5.30 0.58
C LEU A 28 15.79 -5.74 -0.89
N GLU A 29 16.96 -5.91 -1.49
CA GLU A 29 17.12 -6.37 -2.87
C GLU A 29 16.44 -7.71 -3.08
N GLN A 30 16.77 -8.71 -2.25
CA GLN A 30 16.15 -10.04 -2.33
C GLN A 30 14.63 -9.96 -2.23
N LYS A 31 14.10 -9.16 -1.30
CA LYS A 31 12.66 -9.00 -1.10
C LYS A 31 11.97 -8.35 -2.30
N MET A 32 12.56 -7.32 -2.89
CA MET A 32 12.00 -6.60 -4.04
C MET A 32 12.12 -7.41 -5.33
N GLU A 33 13.30 -7.95 -5.60
CA GLU A 33 13.63 -8.66 -6.83
C GLU A 33 12.92 -10.01 -6.95
N SER A 34 12.69 -10.70 -5.83
CA SER A 34 11.99 -12.01 -5.82
C SER A 34 10.57 -11.95 -6.38
N CYS A 35 9.87 -10.82 -6.21
CA CYS A 35 8.53 -10.59 -6.77
C CYS A 35 8.49 -9.45 -7.80
N ARG A 36 9.65 -8.87 -8.13
CA ARG A 36 9.80 -7.70 -9.01
C ARG A 36 8.91 -6.53 -8.60
N ASN A 37 8.77 -6.33 -7.28
CA ASN A 37 7.83 -5.37 -6.68
C ASN A 37 6.39 -5.45 -7.24
N THR A 38 6.00 -6.63 -7.74
CA THR A 38 4.68 -6.90 -8.30
C THR A 38 4.04 -8.08 -7.57
N PRO A 39 3.65 -7.90 -6.29
CA PRO A 39 3.05 -8.98 -5.50
C PRO A 39 1.78 -9.50 -6.18
N ASN A 40 1.63 -10.83 -6.17
CA ASN A 40 0.46 -11.49 -6.75
C ASN A 40 -0.62 -11.65 -5.69
N PHE A 41 -1.61 -10.77 -5.73
CA PHE A 41 -2.79 -10.85 -4.87
C PHE A 41 -3.86 -11.77 -5.47
N SER A 42 -4.49 -12.55 -4.59
CA SER A 42 -5.69 -13.32 -4.90
C SER A 42 -6.84 -12.43 -5.39
N ARG A 43 -7.85 -13.04 -5.99
CA ARG A 43 -9.03 -12.31 -6.47
C ARG A 43 -9.78 -11.68 -5.30
N GLU A 44 -9.84 -12.40 -4.19
CA GLU A 44 -10.49 -12.01 -2.94
C GLU A 44 -9.82 -10.76 -2.36
N GLU A 45 -8.49 -10.76 -2.23
CA GLU A 45 -7.72 -9.60 -1.76
C GLU A 45 -7.93 -8.36 -2.65
N LYS A 46 -7.90 -8.53 -3.98
CA LYS A 46 -8.15 -7.43 -4.92
C LYS A 46 -9.55 -6.85 -4.76
N ILE A 47 -10.55 -7.70 -4.55
CA ILE A 47 -11.93 -7.27 -4.29
C ILE A 47 -12.01 -6.51 -2.97
N ASP A 48 -11.32 -6.96 -1.93
CA ASP A 48 -11.34 -6.29 -0.63
C ASP A 48 -10.63 -4.92 -0.66
N PHE A 49 -9.49 -4.80 -1.36
CA PHE A 49 -8.85 -3.50 -1.59
C PHE A 49 -9.78 -2.53 -2.34
N LEU A 50 -10.50 -3.03 -3.35
CA LEU A 50 -11.48 -2.24 -4.09
C LEU A 50 -12.63 -1.79 -3.20
N LYS A 51 -13.18 -2.68 -2.35
CA LYS A 51 -14.25 -2.33 -1.40
C LYS A 51 -13.80 -1.23 -0.46
N LYS A 52 -12.61 -1.34 0.14
CA LYS A 52 -12.05 -0.32 1.04
C LYS A 52 -11.84 1.02 0.35
N THR A 53 -11.36 1.00 -0.89
CA THR A 53 -11.22 2.22 -1.69
C THR A 53 -12.60 2.85 -1.95
N ASN A 54 -13.60 2.03 -2.30
CA ASN A 54 -14.96 2.50 -2.54
C ASN A 54 -15.64 3.06 -1.27
N GLU A 55 -15.42 2.44 -0.10
CA GLU A 55 -15.85 2.96 1.20
C GLU A 55 -15.28 4.36 1.46
N ALA A 56 -13.98 4.56 1.19
CA ALA A 56 -13.31 5.85 1.34
C ALA A 56 -13.92 6.94 0.43
N VAL A 57 -14.10 6.63 -0.85
CA VAL A 57 -14.71 7.55 -1.83
C VAL A 57 -16.16 7.88 -1.46
N ALA A 58 -16.95 6.87 -1.08
CA ALA A 58 -18.34 7.07 -0.69
C ALA A 58 -18.46 7.96 0.55
N PHE A 59 -17.57 7.78 1.53
CA PHE A 59 -17.52 8.61 2.73
C PHE A 59 -17.16 10.07 2.41
N GLU A 60 -16.17 10.31 1.56
CA GLU A 60 -15.84 11.67 1.11
C GLU A 60 -17.00 12.34 0.37
N ASN A 61 -17.66 11.63 -0.53
CA ASN A 61 -18.85 12.14 -1.24
C ASN A 61 -20.00 12.46 -0.28
N PHE A 62 -20.20 11.62 0.74
CA PHE A 62 -21.18 11.87 1.78
C PHE A 62 -20.85 13.14 2.56
N LEU A 63 -19.59 13.32 2.99
CA LEU A 63 -19.16 14.53 3.69
C LEU A 63 -19.31 15.77 2.81
N HIS A 64 -18.99 15.65 1.53
CA HIS A 64 -19.09 16.75 0.57
C HIS A 64 -20.53 17.25 0.41
N THR A 65 -21.48 16.32 0.32
CA THR A 65 -22.90 16.64 0.11
C THR A 65 -23.61 17.08 1.38
N LYS A 66 -23.30 16.48 2.53
CA LYS A 66 -23.99 16.77 3.80
C LYS A 66 -23.41 17.95 4.58
N PHE A 67 -22.11 18.19 4.50
CA PHE A 67 -21.41 19.21 5.30
C PHE A 67 -20.77 20.28 4.42
N VAL A 68 -21.59 20.91 3.57
CA VAL A 68 -21.16 21.96 2.66
C VAL A 68 -20.56 23.15 3.44
N GLY A 69 -19.40 23.64 2.99
CA GLY A 69 -18.72 24.79 3.59
C GLY A 69 -17.95 24.51 4.89
N LYS A 70 -17.93 23.26 5.38
CA LYS A 70 -17.09 22.86 6.52
C LYS A 70 -15.73 22.32 6.05
N LYS A 71 -14.66 22.71 6.74
CA LYS A 71 -13.30 22.21 6.49
C LYS A 71 -13.21 20.77 6.96
N ARG A 72 -12.89 19.85 6.04
CA ARG A 72 -12.83 18.40 6.31
C ARG A 72 -11.51 17.72 5.95
N PHE A 73 -10.52 18.48 5.42
CA PHE A 73 -9.23 17.94 4.96
C PHE A 73 -9.43 16.72 4.05
N SER A 74 -10.09 16.97 2.90
CA SER A 74 -10.50 15.95 1.94
C SER A 74 -9.39 14.96 1.63
N LEU A 75 -9.75 13.68 1.55
CA LEU A 75 -8.90 12.61 1.08
C LEU A 75 -8.92 12.42 -0.45
N GLU A 76 -9.60 13.30 -1.19
CA GLU A 76 -9.71 13.20 -2.65
C GLU A 76 -8.32 13.10 -3.34
N GLY A 77 -8.14 12.06 -4.15
CA GLY A 77 -6.87 11.71 -4.81
C GLY A 77 -5.88 10.90 -3.95
N GLY A 78 -6.18 10.70 -2.66
CA GLY A 78 -5.37 9.94 -1.70
C GLY A 78 -6.08 8.72 -1.11
N GLU A 79 -7.19 8.27 -1.71
CA GLU A 79 -8.09 7.27 -1.14
C GLU A 79 -7.43 5.89 -0.98
N SER A 80 -6.37 5.62 -1.75
CA SER A 80 -5.55 4.42 -1.66
C SER A 80 -4.85 4.27 -0.30
N ILE A 81 -4.74 5.33 0.50
CA ILE A 81 -4.18 5.23 1.85
C ILE A 81 -5.07 4.41 2.79
N ILE A 82 -6.39 4.37 2.56
CA ILE A 82 -7.32 3.62 3.41
C ILE A 82 -7.05 2.11 3.34
N PRO A 83 -7.06 1.44 2.16
CA PRO A 83 -6.69 0.03 2.07
C PRO A 83 -5.22 -0.22 2.48
N ALA A 84 -4.31 0.75 2.27
CA ALA A 84 -2.92 0.59 2.68
C ALA A 84 -2.79 0.49 4.22
N LEU A 85 -3.44 1.38 4.97
CA LEU A 85 -3.42 1.36 6.44
C LEU A 85 -4.13 0.11 7.00
N ASP A 86 -5.27 -0.26 6.43
CA ASP A 86 -6.02 -1.48 6.81
C ASP A 86 -5.14 -2.74 6.65
N THR A 87 -4.35 -2.79 5.57
CA THR A 87 -3.39 -3.87 5.31
C THR A 87 -2.29 -3.88 6.38
N VAL A 88 -1.70 -2.73 6.71
CA VAL A 88 -0.65 -2.64 7.76
C VAL A 88 -1.17 -3.15 9.10
N VAL A 89 -2.36 -2.72 9.52
CA VAL A 89 -2.98 -3.16 10.78
C VAL A 89 -3.23 -4.68 10.76
N SER A 90 -3.73 -5.20 9.63
CA SER A 90 -3.97 -6.63 9.45
C SER A 90 -2.69 -7.46 9.52
N LEU A 91 -1.58 -6.97 8.95
CA LEU A 91 -0.28 -7.62 9.02
C LEU A 91 0.26 -7.69 10.45
N VAL A 92 0.15 -6.60 11.22
CA VAL A 92 0.58 -6.57 12.62
C VAL A 92 -0.24 -7.56 13.45
N ARG A 93 -1.57 -7.56 13.31
CA ARG A 93 -2.45 -8.51 14.00
C ARG A 93 -2.09 -9.97 13.68
N ASN A 94 -1.84 -10.25 12.41
CA ASN A 94 -1.48 -11.60 11.96
C ASN A 94 -0.08 -12.02 12.47
N TRP A 95 0.83 -11.06 12.65
CA TRP A 95 2.14 -11.30 13.24
C TRP A 95 2.01 -11.62 14.74
N GLU A 96 1.23 -10.85 15.50
CA GLU A 96 0.99 -11.09 16.93
C GLU A 96 0.38 -12.48 17.16
N SER A 97 -0.63 -12.86 16.37
CA SER A 97 -1.27 -14.18 16.47
C SER A 97 -0.34 -15.36 16.18
N LYS A 98 0.80 -15.14 15.53
CA LYS A 98 1.77 -16.20 15.18
C LYS A 98 2.95 -16.28 16.15
N ASN A 99 3.18 -15.24 16.95
CA ASN A 99 4.32 -15.11 17.86
C ASN A 99 3.91 -15.07 19.35
N LEU A 100 2.61 -15.24 19.62
CA LEU A 100 2.03 -15.57 20.92
C LEU A 100 1.52 -17.02 20.88
#